data_AF-A0A937K7C2-F1
#
_entry.id   AF-A0A937K7C2-F1
#
_cell.length_a   1.000
_cell.length_b   1.000
_cell.length_c   1.000
_cell.angle_alpha   90.00
_cell.angle_beta   90.00
_cell.angle_gamma   90.00
#
_symmetry.space_group_name_H-M   'P 1'
#
loop_
_entity.id
_entity.type
_entity.pdbx_description
1 polymer ?
#
loop_
_entity_poly.entity_id
_entity_poly.type
_entity_poly.pdbx_seq_one_letter_code
_entity_poly.pdbx_strand_id
1 'polypeptide(L)'
;MTTQNTMSIGGLIGYVLVSHGAKNGRSIGTLPGARMQNANLAAWRDGSGFEKLPCAYEYRRKPRSLNDLPILRGLLERAERIGNGLVLVDDLGRLLRNSPIQDREPFFREISSYRRHIFGIRQGKRLDELSDGQVIELVLGAGRSEFNIAGMKRKVLDADKRHDSVKIAAQASLIVRKKKAEEKAIMLAEVRDEIVSGGGKPTLDSIATTANERGFRTTRHMLWTASSVKRALDTFDQIEVETASSEEDD
;
A
#
# COMPACT_ATOMS: atom_id res chain seq x y z
N MET A 1 -0.64 32.26 -9.47
CA MET A 1 0.73 31.80 -9.76
C MET A 1 0.95 30.54 -8.96
N THR A 2 0.74 29.38 -9.57
CA THR A 2 0.84 28.09 -8.90
C THR A 2 2.21 27.51 -9.24
N THR A 3 3.08 27.45 -8.25
CA THR A 3 4.44 26.94 -8.36
C THR A 3 4.37 25.47 -8.78
N GLN A 4 4.61 25.17 -10.05
CA GLN A 4 4.88 23.82 -10.50
C GLN A 4 6.22 23.43 -9.91
N ASN A 5 6.17 22.60 -8.87
CA ASN A 5 7.34 22.03 -8.23
C ASN A 5 7.98 21.06 -9.23
N THR A 6 8.92 21.55 -10.04
CA THR A 6 9.70 20.77 -10.99
C THR A 6 10.55 19.77 -10.19
N MET A 7 10.07 18.53 -10.06
CA MET A 7 10.87 17.44 -9.55
C MET A 7 12.14 17.34 -10.41
N SER A 8 13.30 17.56 -9.80
CA SER A 8 14.58 17.37 -10.48
C SER A 8 14.66 15.93 -11.02
N ILE A 9 15.26 15.79 -12.21
CA ILE A 9 15.42 14.54 -12.97
C ILE A 9 16.09 13.41 -12.15
N GLY A 10 16.74 13.71 -11.02
CA GLY A 10 17.38 12.73 -10.14
C GLY A 10 16.41 11.90 -9.27
N GLY A 11 15.16 12.34 -9.10
CA GLY A 11 14.19 11.67 -8.22
C GLY A 11 13.25 10.69 -8.92
N LEU A 12 13.03 10.81 -10.23
CA LEU A 12 11.98 10.08 -10.95
C LEU A 12 12.57 8.95 -11.81
N ILE A 13 12.11 7.72 -11.61
CA ILE A 13 12.58 6.57 -12.38
C ILE A 13 11.45 5.58 -12.69
N GLY A 14 11.42 5.06 -13.92
CA GLY A 14 10.57 3.95 -14.32
C GLY A 14 11.15 2.60 -13.91
N TYR A 15 10.30 1.67 -13.49
CA TYR A 15 10.68 0.31 -13.17
C TYR A 15 9.82 -0.72 -13.91
N VAL A 16 10.48 -1.75 -14.43
CA VAL A 16 9.86 -2.81 -15.23
C VAL A 16 10.20 -4.18 -14.66
N LEU A 17 9.17 -4.94 -14.30
CA LEU A 17 9.31 -6.33 -13.86
C LEU A 17 9.06 -7.28 -15.03
N VAL A 18 10.08 -8.01 -15.45
CA VAL A 18 9.96 -9.05 -16.47
C VAL A 18 9.73 -10.40 -15.80
N SER A 19 8.47 -10.86 -15.76
CA SER A 19 8.08 -12.09 -15.07
C SER A 19 7.98 -13.35 -15.95
N HIS A 20 8.23 -13.23 -17.25
CA HIS A 20 8.17 -14.35 -18.19
C HIS A 20 9.03 -14.11 -19.44
N GLY A 21 9.26 -15.15 -20.24
CA GLY A 21 10.10 -15.13 -21.44
C GLY A 21 11.53 -15.58 -21.15
N ALA A 22 12.33 -15.84 -22.18
CA ALA A 22 13.70 -16.31 -22.01
C ALA A 22 14.64 -15.15 -21.60
N LYS A 23 15.54 -15.39 -20.62
CA LYS A 23 16.51 -14.40 -20.13
C LYS A 23 17.67 -14.33 -21.12
N ASN A 24 17.49 -13.59 -22.20
CA ASN A 24 18.38 -13.71 -23.37
C ASN A 24 19.53 -12.69 -23.41
N GLY A 25 19.84 -11.99 -22.31
CA GLY A 25 20.86 -10.93 -22.30
C GLY A 25 20.57 -9.73 -23.21
N ARG A 26 19.40 -9.70 -23.87
CA ARG A 26 18.98 -8.65 -24.79
C ARG A 26 18.49 -7.42 -24.01
N SER A 27 18.58 -6.24 -24.64
CA SER A 27 18.10 -4.99 -24.07
C SER A 27 16.61 -5.08 -23.71
N ILE A 28 16.22 -4.43 -22.60
CA ILE A 28 14.86 -4.41 -22.04
C ILE A 28 13.77 -4.15 -23.09
N GLY A 29 14.02 -3.26 -24.05
CA GLY A 29 13.07 -2.88 -25.10
C GLY A 29 12.68 -4.02 -26.04
N THR A 30 13.49 -5.09 -26.09
CA THR A 30 13.26 -6.24 -26.98
C THR A 30 12.56 -7.42 -26.30
N LEU A 31 12.34 -7.34 -24.99
CA LEU A 31 11.68 -8.42 -24.24
C LEU A 31 10.15 -8.29 -24.37
N PRO A 32 9.45 -9.31 -24.90
CA PRO A 32 8.00 -9.26 -25.05
C PRO A 32 7.26 -8.95 -23.73
N GLY A 33 7.79 -9.41 -22.59
CA GLY A 33 7.23 -9.14 -21.26
C GLY A 33 7.46 -7.73 -20.70
N ALA A 34 8.36 -6.97 -21.32
CA ALA A 34 8.58 -5.57 -20.98
C ALA A 34 7.80 -4.62 -21.91
N ARG A 35 7.37 -5.08 -23.10
CA ARG A 35 6.83 -4.21 -24.17
C ARG A 35 5.67 -3.31 -23.70
N MET A 36 4.66 -3.88 -23.05
CA MET A 36 3.51 -3.10 -22.57
C MET A 36 3.88 -2.14 -21.43
N GLN A 37 4.76 -2.58 -20.52
CA GLN A 37 5.22 -1.74 -19.40
C GLN A 37 6.00 -0.53 -19.93
N ASN A 38 6.89 -0.75 -20.90
CA ASN A 38 7.63 0.32 -21.58
C ASN A 38 6.69 1.26 -22.33
N ALA A 39 5.68 0.74 -23.03
CA ALA A 39 4.69 1.57 -23.72
C ALA A 39 3.90 2.46 -22.73
N ASN A 40 3.55 1.93 -21.56
CA ASN A 40 2.80 2.66 -20.53
C ASN A 40 3.66 3.72 -19.84
N LEU A 41 4.91 3.40 -19.56
CA LEU A 41 5.89 4.37 -19.05
C LEU A 41 6.16 5.49 -20.06
N ALA A 42 6.29 5.17 -21.35
CA ALA A 42 6.47 6.15 -22.41
C ALA A 42 5.23 7.05 -22.56
N ALA A 43 4.03 6.47 -22.60
CA ALA A 43 2.79 7.23 -22.67
C ALA A 43 2.57 8.13 -21.45
N TRP A 44 2.93 7.66 -20.25
CA TRP A 44 2.89 8.47 -19.04
C TRP A 44 3.87 9.64 -19.13
N ARG A 45 5.12 9.39 -19.56
CA ARG A 45 6.12 10.45 -19.79
C ARG A 45 5.58 11.51 -20.74
N ASP A 46 5.07 11.10 -21.89
CA ASP A 46 4.58 12.02 -22.92
C ASP A 46 3.41 12.88 -22.43
N GLY A 47 2.53 12.32 -21.58
CA GLY A 47 1.43 13.06 -20.94
C GLY A 47 1.82 13.93 -19.74
N SER A 48 3.02 13.71 -19.17
CA SER A 48 3.48 14.37 -17.94
C SER A 48 4.37 15.60 -18.18
N GLY A 49 4.82 15.82 -19.42
CA GLY A 49 5.70 16.94 -19.78
C GLY A 49 7.18 16.77 -19.37
N PHE A 50 7.56 15.62 -18.82
CA PHE A 50 8.97 15.31 -18.52
C PHE A 50 9.73 14.95 -19.80
N GLU A 51 10.89 15.55 -20.01
CA GLU A 51 11.74 15.30 -21.19
C GLU A 51 12.30 13.86 -21.21
N LYS A 52 12.65 13.33 -20.03
CA LYS A 52 13.27 12.01 -19.89
C LYS A 52 12.68 11.25 -18.71
N LEU A 53 12.50 9.94 -18.91
CA LEU A 53 12.16 8.99 -17.86
C LEU A 53 13.15 7.82 -17.92
N PRO A 54 14.24 7.84 -17.14
CA PRO A 54 15.15 6.71 -17.03
C PRO A 54 14.37 5.48 -16.57
N CYS A 55 14.66 4.31 -17.15
CA CYS A 55 14.00 3.06 -16.78
C CYS A 55 15.02 2.02 -16.34
N ALA A 56 14.74 1.38 -15.22
CA ALA A 56 15.44 0.19 -14.73
C ALA A 56 14.54 -1.04 -14.90
N TYR A 57 15.14 -2.23 -14.95
CA TYR A 57 14.39 -3.46 -15.07
C TYR A 57 15.01 -4.61 -14.33
N GLU A 58 14.15 -5.55 -13.98
CA GLU A 58 14.55 -6.75 -13.27
C GLU A 58 13.80 -7.95 -13.83
N TYR A 59 14.51 -9.06 -13.99
CA TYR A 59 13.92 -10.32 -14.43
C TYR A 59 13.67 -11.22 -13.22
N ARG A 60 12.40 -11.42 -12.85
CA ARG A 60 12.00 -12.30 -11.76
C ARG A 60 10.61 -12.85 -12.00
N ARG A 61 10.47 -14.17 -12.06
CA ARG A 61 9.19 -14.84 -12.35
C ARG A 61 8.23 -14.84 -11.17
N LYS A 62 8.75 -15.13 -9.98
CA LYS A 62 7.98 -15.28 -8.74
C LYS A 62 8.74 -14.60 -7.59
N PRO A 63 8.78 -13.26 -7.53
CA PRO A 63 9.29 -12.59 -6.34
C PRO A 63 8.45 -12.98 -5.13
N ARG A 64 9.08 -13.10 -3.96
CA ARG A 64 8.43 -13.36 -2.67
C ARG A 64 8.61 -12.22 -1.68
N SER A 65 9.56 -11.33 -1.96
CA SER A 65 9.94 -10.18 -1.13
C SER A 65 10.67 -9.14 -1.97
N LEU A 66 10.96 -7.96 -1.40
CA LEU A 66 11.85 -6.97 -2.02
C LEU A 66 13.29 -7.49 -2.14
N ASN A 67 13.70 -8.46 -1.33
CA ASN A 67 15.03 -9.08 -1.46
C ASN A 67 15.18 -9.88 -2.75
N ASP A 68 14.08 -10.39 -3.31
CA ASP A 68 14.06 -11.01 -4.64
C ASP A 68 14.12 -9.99 -5.78
N LEU A 69 13.96 -8.70 -5.46
CA LEU A 69 13.93 -7.58 -6.38
C LEU A 69 14.94 -6.49 -5.98
N PRO A 70 16.26 -6.80 -5.93
CA PRO A 70 17.29 -5.88 -5.45
C PRO A 70 17.34 -4.56 -6.22
N ILE A 71 17.02 -4.55 -7.52
CA ILE A 71 16.96 -3.30 -8.29
C ILE A 71 15.80 -2.45 -7.79
N LEU A 72 14.58 -3.01 -7.68
CA LEU A 72 13.44 -2.26 -7.16
C LEU A 72 13.73 -1.73 -5.75
N ARG A 73 14.25 -2.59 -4.86
CA ARG A 73 14.61 -2.23 -3.49
C ARG A 73 15.58 -1.05 -3.47
N GLY A 74 16.67 -1.11 -4.21
CA GLY A 74 17.66 -0.03 -4.26
C GLY A 74 17.11 1.29 -4.81
N LEU A 75 16.15 1.22 -5.75
CA LEU A 75 15.46 2.41 -6.26
C LEU A 75 14.54 3.04 -5.21
N LEU A 76 13.80 2.23 -4.47
CA LEU A 76 12.92 2.69 -3.39
C LEU A 76 13.72 3.31 -2.25
N GLU A 77 14.80 2.67 -1.81
CA GLU A 77 15.73 3.19 -0.79
C GLU A 77 16.39 4.50 -1.24
N ARG A 78 16.77 4.60 -2.53
CA ARG A 78 17.30 5.85 -3.10
C ARG A 78 16.22 6.94 -3.12
N ALA A 79 15.00 6.62 -3.53
CA ALA A 79 13.89 7.57 -3.61
C ALA A 79 13.52 8.13 -2.23
N GLU A 80 13.52 7.27 -1.21
CA GLU A 80 13.33 7.64 0.19
C GLU A 80 14.47 8.55 0.69
N ARG A 81 15.74 8.20 0.42
CA ARG A 81 16.90 9.01 0.82
C ARG A 81 16.87 10.42 0.22
N ILE A 82 16.37 10.55 -1.00
CA ILE A 82 16.18 11.85 -1.68
C ILE A 82 14.99 12.62 -1.07
N GLY A 83 14.08 11.94 -0.39
CA GLY A 83 12.91 12.52 0.29
C GLY A 83 11.73 12.81 -0.63
N ASN A 84 11.98 13.17 -1.89
CA ASN A 84 10.95 13.41 -2.92
C ASN A 84 11.12 12.55 -4.17
N GLY A 85 11.92 11.48 -4.11
CA GLY A 85 12.05 10.54 -5.21
C GLY A 85 10.79 9.69 -5.41
N LEU A 86 10.57 9.24 -6.63
CA LEU A 86 9.42 8.46 -7.05
C LEU A 86 9.80 7.37 -8.06
N VAL A 87 9.39 6.14 -7.76
CA VAL A 87 9.50 4.98 -8.64
C VAL A 87 8.16 4.74 -9.33
N LEU A 88 8.13 4.87 -10.66
CA LEU A 88 6.96 4.59 -11.48
C LEU A 88 6.95 3.12 -11.89
N VAL A 89 5.82 2.45 -11.66
CA VAL A 89 5.57 1.09 -12.15
C VAL A 89 4.32 1.09 -13.03
N ASP A 90 4.31 0.25 -14.07
CA ASP A 90 3.13 0.06 -14.93
C ASP A 90 1.88 -0.26 -14.10
N ASP A 91 1.99 -1.27 -13.24
CA ASP A 91 0.89 -1.76 -12.43
C ASP A 91 1.45 -2.29 -11.10
N LEU A 92 1.09 -1.66 -9.98
CA LEU A 92 1.44 -2.14 -8.64
C LEU A 92 1.01 -3.60 -8.42
N GLY A 93 -0.13 -3.99 -9.01
CA GLY A 93 -0.67 -5.33 -8.89
C GLY A 93 0.17 -6.36 -9.63
N ARG A 94 0.98 -5.96 -10.62
CA ARG A 94 1.90 -6.87 -11.31
C ARG A 94 3.00 -7.37 -10.37
N LEU A 95 3.46 -6.55 -9.43
CA LEU A 95 4.45 -6.96 -8.43
C LEU A 95 3.90 -8.11 -7.58
N LEU A 96 2.69 -7.94 -7.05
CA LEU A 96 2.06 -8.90 -6.15
C LEU A 96 1.48 -10.11 -6.87
N ARG A 97 0.83 -9.95 -8.03
CA ARG A 97 0.21 -11.07 -8.78
C ARG A 97 1.20 -12.14 -9.20
N ASN A 98 2.44 -11.76 -9.50
CA ASN A 98 3.50 -12.70 -9.84
C ASN A 98 4.06 -13.43 -8.61
N SER A 99 3.75 -12.96 -7.40
CA SER A 99 4.19 -13.56 -6.14
C SER A 99 3.23 -14.69 -5.73
N PRO A 100 3.73 -15.78 -5.11
CA PRO A 100 2.86 -16.82 -4.53
C PRO A 100 1.87 -16.22 -3.53
N ILE A 101 0.65 -16.74 -3.48
CA ILE A 101 -0.46 -16.11 -2.73
C ILE A 101 -0.12 -15.90 -1.24
N GLN A 102 0.56 -16.88 -0.63
CA GLN A 102 0.99 -16.83 0.76
C GLN A 102 2.05 -15.75 1.03
N ASP A 103 2.83 -15.36 0.02
CA ASP A 103 3.91 -14.37 0.14
C ASP A 103 3.42 -12.95 -0.17
N ARG A 104 2.22 -12.78 -0.75
CA ARG A 104 1.75 -11.47 -1.22
C ARG A 104 1.55 -10.46 -0.12
N GLU A 105 1.03 -10.89 1.03
CA GLU A 105 0.78 -9.98 2.15
C GLU A 105 2.09 -9.54 2.82
N PRO A 106 3.02 -10.45 3.18
CA PRO A 106 4.34 -10.05 3.65
C PRO A 106 5.08 -9.15 2.65
N PHE A 107 5.06 -9.52 1.37
CA PHE A 107 5.70 -8.72 0.33
C PHE A 107 5.06 -7.33 0.18
N PHE A 108 3.74 -7.24 0.28
CA PHE A 108 3.04 -5.97 0.26
C PHE A 108 3.42 -5.09 1.46
N ARG A 109 3.60 -5.66 2.65
CA ARG A 109 4.08 -4.90 3.82
C ARG A 109 5.45 -4.30 3.58
N GLU A 110 6.39 -5.06 3.01
CA GLU A 110 7.72 -4.55 2.65
C GLU A 110 7.64 -3.36 1.69
N ILE A 111 6.82 -3.46 0.63
CA ILE A 111 6.61 -2.36 -0.33
C ILE A 111 5.92 -1.16 0.36
N SER A 112 5.01 -1.41 1.30
CA SER A 112 4.23 -0.37 2.01
C SER A 112 5.07 0.53 2.91
N SER A 113 6.28 0.09 3.32
CA SER A 113 7.26 0.95 3.96
C SER A 113 7.65 2.13 3.05
N TYR A 114 7.65 1.92 1.73
CA TYR A 114 7.98 2.93 0.72
C TYR A 114 6.76 3.56 0.06
N ARG A 115 5.59 3.53 0.71
CA ARG A 115 4.28 3.91 0.10
C ARG A 115 4.21 5.29 -0.54
N ARG A 116 5.04 6.25 -0.10
CA ARG A 116 5.13 7.61 -0.65
C ARG A 116 6.01 7.73 -1.90
N HIS A 117 6.81 6.70 -2.16
CA HIS A 117 7.89 6.68 -3.16
C HIS A 117 7.62 5.70 -4.31
N ILE A 118 6.43 5.09 -4.37
CA ILE A 118 6.04 4.21 -5.46
C ILE A 118 4.67 4.63 -6.03
N PHE A 119 4.60 4.73 -7.35
CA PHE A 119 3.42 5.14 -8.10
C PHE A 119 3.05 4.10 -9.14
N GLY A 120 1.79 3.67 -9.11
CA GLY A 120 1.25 2.77 -10.13
C GLY A 120 0.57 3.54 -11.24
N ILE A 121 1.10 3.48 -12.46
CA ILE A 121 0.51 4.13 -13.64
C ILE A 121 -0.93 3.66 -13.86
N ARG A 122 -1.17 2.36 -13.66
CA ARG A 122 -2.52 1.79 -13.74
C ARG A 122 -3.50 2.32 -12.72
N GLN A 123 -3.02 2.51 -11.51
CA GLN A 123 -3.82 3.04 -10.42
C GLN A 123 -3.98 4.56 -10.54
N GLY A 124 -3.07 5.22 -11.26
CA GLY A 124 -2.97 6.69 -11.35
C GLY A 124 -2.66 7.33 -10.01
N LYS A 125 -2.03 6.58 -9.09
CA LYS A 125 -1.91 6.93 -7.67
C LYS A 125 -0.62 6.39 -7.08
N ARG A 126 -0.13 7.09 -6.05
CA ARG A 126 0.85 6.54 -5.12
C ARG A 126 0.23 5.47 -4.24
N LEU A 127 1.06 4.62 -3.67
CA LEU A 127 0.56 3.52 -2.84
C LEU A 127 -0.16 4.05 -1.57
N ASP A 128 0.26 5.18 -1.02
CA ASP A 128 -0.41 5.83 0.13
C ASP A 128 -1.73 6.53 -0.21
N GLU A 129 -2.06 6.68 -1.50
CA GLU A 129 -3.30 7.31 -2.00
C GLU A 129 -4.37 6.29 -2.41
N LEU A 130 -4.04 5.01 -2.34
CA LEU A 130 -4.98 3.94 -2.62
C LEU A 130 -6.02 3.83 -1.51
N SER A 131 -7.28 3.64 -1.90
CA SER A 131 -8.31 3.26 -0.92
C SER A 131 -8.06 1.84 -0.42
N ASP A 132 -8.62 1.51 0.75
CA ASP A 132 -8.53 0.15 1.29
C ASP A 132 -9.01 -0.91 0.29
N GLY A 133 -10.07 -0.62 -0.49
CA GLY A 133 -10.56 -1.50 -1.54
C GLY A 133 -9.53 -1.72 -2.66
N GLN A 134 -8.83 -0.67 -3.08
CA GLN A 134 -7.77 -0.77 -4.09
C GLN A 134 -6.57 -1.58 -3.58
N VAL A 135 -6.20 -1.42 -2.31
CA VAL A 135 -5.14 -2.21 -1.67
C VAL A 135 -5.51 -3.70 -1.63
N ILE A 136 -6.76 -4.01 -1.26
CA ILE A 136 -7.26 -5.39 -1.26
C ILE A 136 -7.19 -6.00 -2.67
N GLU A 137 -7.63 -5.28 -3.69
CA GLU A 137 -7.55 -5.75 -5.09
C GLU A 137 -6.12 -6.04 -5.54
N LEU A 138 -5.15 -5.24 -5.09
CA LEU A 138 -3.73 -5.44 -5.37
C LEU A 138 -3.22 -6.75 -4.75
N VAL A 139 -3.45 -6.95 -3.44
CA VAL A 139 -2.95 -8.10 -2.69
C VAL A 139 -3.61 -9.40 -3.16
N LEU A 140 -4.93 -9.38 -3.39
CA LEU A 140 -5.66 -10.56 -3.86
C LEU A 140 -5.36 -10.87 -5.34
N GLY A 141 -4.81 -9.90 -6.09
CA GLY A 141 -4.62 -10.04 -7.53
C GLY A 141 -5.94 -10.08 -8.31
N ALA A 142 -7.04 -9.66 -7.68
CA ALA A 142 -8.41 -9.69 -8.22
C ALA A 142 -8.63 -8.66 -9.34
N GLY A 143 -7.69 -7.73 -9.53
CA GLY A 143 -7.71 -6.75 -10.62
C GLY A 143 -7.44 -7.36 -12.01
N ARG A 144 -8.39 -8.12 -12.56
CA ARG A 144 -8.58 -8.28 -14.01
C ARG A 144 -9.80 -7.45 -14.45
N SER A 145 -9.70 -6.13 -14.37
CA SER A 145 -10.54 -5.25 -15.19
C SER A 145 -9.65 -4.54 -16.20
N GLU A 146 -10.07 -4.49 -17.45
CA GLU A 146 -9.36 -3.93 -18.59
C GLU A 146 -8.60 -2.64 -18.22
N PHE A 147 -7.28 -2.66 -18.39
CA PHE A 147 -6.45 -1.48 -18.24
C PHE A 147 -5.83 -1.16 -19.58
N ASN A 148 -6.19 0.02 -20.10
CA ASN A 148 -5.68 0.53 -21.37
C ASN A 148 -4.87 1.81 -21.12
N ILE A 149 -3.57 1.64 -21.21
CA ILE A 149 -2.66 2.63 -21.81
C ILE A 149 -1.84 1.77 -22.79
N ALA A 150 -1.54 2.12 -24.04
CA ALA A 150 -1.66 3.36 -24.82
C ALA A 150 -2.96 3.49 -25.65
N GLY A 151 -3.38 4.75 -25.90
CA GLY A 151 -4.47 5.15 -26.83
C GLY A 151 -5.73 5.81 -26.24
N MET A 152 -5.76 6.08 -24.93
CA MET A 152 -6.83 6.73 -24.12
C MET A 152 -8.20 7.02 -24.81
N LYS A 153 -9.24 6.25 -24.46
CA LYS A 153 -10.54 6.77 -23.98
C LYS A 153 -11.17 5.81 -22.96
N ARG A 154 -11.67 6.37 -21.86
CA ARG A 154 -12.28 5.70 -20.71
C ARG A 154 -13.77 5.42 -20.99
N LYS A 155 -14.26 4.20 -20.73
CA LYS A 155 -15.70 3.93 -20.57
C LYS A 155 -15.96 3.08 -19.32
N VAL A 156 -17.09 3.39 -18.69
CA VAL A 156 -17.56 2.98 -17.35
C VAL A 156 -17.85 1.47 -17.29
N LEU A 157 -17.57 0.86 -16.13
CA LEU A 157 -17.75 -0.57 -15.84
C LEU A 157 -19.22 -0.96 -15.68
N ASP A 158 -19.55 -2.14 -16.22
CA ASP A 158 -20.86 -2.78 -16.21
C ASP A 158 -21.17 -3.49 -14.86
N ALA A 159 -22.45 -3.52 -14.48
CA ALA A 159 -22.93 -3.69 -13.11
C ALA A 159 -23.04 -5.15 -12.61
N ASP A 160 -22.94 -6.14 -13.51
CA ASP A 160 -23.42 -7.50 -13.24
C ASP A 160 -22.41 -8.50 -12.64
N LYS A 161 -21.13 -8.14 -12.48
CA LYS A 161 -20.12 -9.05 -11.89
C LYS A 161 -19.96 -8.95 -10.37
N ARG A 162 -20.88 -8.28 -9.67
CA ARG A 162 -20.74 -7.90 -8.25
C ARG A 162 -20.98 -9.01 -7.22
N HIS A 163 -21.69 -10.09 -7.54
CA HIS A 163 -22.32 -10.89 -6.48
C HIS A 163 -21.40 -11.90 -5.76
N ASP A 164 -20.39 -12.47 -6.41
CA ASP A 164 -19.49 -13.46 -5.77
C ASP A 164 -18.24 -12.82 -5.13
N SER A 165 -17.84 -11.64 -5.61
CA SER A 165 -16.73 -10.87 -5.06
C SER A 165 -17.02 -10.23 -3.70
N VAL A 166 -18.29 -10.02 -3.35
CA VAL A 166 -18.69 -9.27 -2.13
C VAL A 166 -18.48 -10.07 -0.85
N LYS A 167 -18.68 -11.40 -0.84
CA LYS A 167 -18.52 -12.21 0.39
C LYS A 167 -17.05 -12.36 0.80
N ILE A 168 -16.16 -12.59 -0.18
CA ILE A 168 -14.71 -12.71 0.04
C ILE A 168 -14.11 -11.33 0.38
N ALA A 169 -14.59 -10.26 -0.27
CA ALA A 169 -14.19 -8.88 0.05
C ALA A 169 -14.68 -8.44 1.44
N ALA A 170 -15.84 -8.89 1.90
CA ALA A 170 -16.36 -8.59 3.24
C ALA A 170 -15.52 -9.25 4.34
N GLN A 171 -15.13 -10.52 4.16
CA GLN A 171 -14.27 -11.23 5.13
C GLN A 171 -12.85 -10.63 5.19
N ALA A 172 -12.24 -10.32 4.06
CA ALA A 172 -10.94 -9.66 4.03
C ALA A 172 -11.00 -8.23 4.60
N SER A 173 -12.08 -7.48 4.31
CA SER A 173 -12.32 -6.15 4.90
C SER A 173 -12.52 -6.22 6.42
N LEU A 174 -13.18 -7.26 6.91
CA LEU A 174 -13.34 -7.49 8.35
C LEU A 174 -11.99 -7.74 9.01
N ILE A 175 -11.12 -8.57 8.45
CA ILE A 175 -9.80 -8.88 9.02
C ILE A 175 -8.91 -7.64 9.06
N VAL A 176 -8.83 -6.86 7.96
CA VAL A 176 -8.01 -5.64 7.92
C VAL A 176 -8.56 -4.54 8.84
N ARG A 177 -9.89 -4.41 8.93
CA ARG A 177 -10.53 -3.47 9.87
C ARG A 177 -10.34 -3.92 11.31
N LYS A 178 -10.42 -5.23 11.59
CA LYS A 178 -10.15 -5.82 12.91
C LYS A 178 -8.73 -5.45 13.33
N LYS A 179 -7.73 -5.72 12.48
CA LYS A 179 -6.34 -5.40 12.76
C LYS A 179 -6.03 -3.91 12.98
N LYS A 180 -6.59 -3.02 12.14
CA LYS A 180 -6.43 -1.57 12.36
C LYS A 180 -7.15 -1.09 13.63
N ALA A 181 -8.27 -1.72 13.99
CA ALA A 181 -8.95 -1.42 15.24
C ALA A 181 -8.13 -1.91 16.44
N GLU A 182 -7.55 -3.11 16.36
CA GLU A 182 -6.61 -3.68 17.35
C GLU A 182 -5.41 -2.75 17.58
N GLU A 183 -4.74 -2.30 16.52
CA GLU A 183 -3.60 -1.36 16.63
C GLU A 183 -3.97 -0.05 17.34
N LYS A 184 -5.18 0.47 17.09
CA LYS A 184 -5.66 1.69 17.76
C LYS A 184 -6.12 1.41 19.20
N ALA A 185 -6.64 0.23 19.46
CA ALA A 185 -7.04 -0.22 20.79
C ALA A 185 -5.81 -0.35 21.70
N ILE A 186 -4.76 -1.02 21.23
CA ILE A 186 -3.46 -1.15 21.92
C ILE A 186 -2.86 0.23 22.21
N MET A 187 -2.80 1.13 21.21
CA MET A 187 -2.28 2.48 21.41
C MET A 187 -3.05 3.25 22.50
N LEU A 188 -4.38 3.12 22.56
CA LEU A 188 -5.17 3.78 23.60
C LEU A 188 -5.01 3.12 24.98
N ALA A 189 -4.76 1.82 25.04
CA ALA A 189 -4.40 1.12 26.27
C ALA A 189 -3.05 1.62 26.80
N GLU A 190 -2.04 1.83 25.94
CA GLU A 190 -0.76 2.44 26.34
C GLU A 190 -0.96 3.84 26.94
N VAL A 191 -1.80 4.68 26.31
CA VAL A 191 -2.13 6.02 26.84
C VAL A 191 -2.85 5.92 28.20
N ARG A 192 -3.75 4.93 28.37
CA ARG A 192 -4.40 4.66 29.66
C ARG A 192 -3.37 4.30 30.74
N ASP A 193 -2.48 3.37 30.44
CA ASP A 193 -1.51 2.82 31.39
C ASP A 193 -0.48 3.87 31.81
N GLU A 194 -0.13 4.79 30.91
CA GLU A 194 0.73 5.93 31.22
C GLU A 194 0.04 6.93 32.16
N ILE A 195 -1.24 7.22 31.96
CA ILE A 195 -2.00 8.09 32.87
C ILE A 195 -2.04 7.48 34.28
N VAL A 196 -2.24 6.16 34.38
CA VAL A 196 -2.18 5.43 35.66
C VAL A 196 -0.79 5.52 36.28
N SER A 197 0.25 5.26 35.49
CA SER A 197 1.65 5.31 35.94
C SER A 197 2.07 6.70 36.42
N GLY A 198 1.51 7.76 35.83
CA GLY A 198 1.67 9.14 36.25
C GLY A 198 0.86 9.53 37.49
N GLY A 199 0.17 8.60 38.15
CA GLY A 199 -0.67 8.86 39.33
C GLY A 199 -2.01 9.52 38.99
N GLY A 200 -2.38 9.63 37.72
CA GLY A 200 -3.64 10.18 37.25
C GLY A 200 -4.78 9.16 37.28
N LYS A 201 -6.02 9.66 37.26
CA LYS A 201 -7.21 8.81 37.09
C LYS A 201 -7.52 8.68 35.59
N PRO A 202 -7.43 7.48 34.98
CA PRO A 202 -7.66 7.29 33.54
C PRO A 202 -9.17 7.31 33.23
N THR A 203 -9.76 8.49 33.17
CA THR A 203 -11.12 8.65 32.64
C THR A 203 -11.10 8.63 31.12
N LEU A 204 -12.20 8.23 30.49
CA LEU A 204 -12.31 8.19 29.02
C LEU A 204 -12.03 9.54 28.36
N ASP A 205 -12.43 10.64 29.01
CA ASP A 205 -12.15 12.01 28.55
C ASP A 205 -10.67 12.39 28.71
N SER A 206 -10.01 11.95 29.80
CA SER A 206 -8.58 12.19 29.98
C SER A 206 -7.74 11.48 28.92
N ILE A 207 -8.08 10.22 28.61
CA ILE A 207 -7.42 9.43 27.56
C ILE A 207 -7.62 10.08 26.19
N ALA A 208 -8.85 10.50 25.87
CA ALA A 208 -9.15 11.16 24.60
C ALA A 208 -8.35 12.46 24.43
N THR A 209 -8.30 13.27 25.50
CA THR A 209 -7.56 14.54 25.52
C THR A 209 -6.07 14.30 25.30
N THR A 210 -5.45 13.43 26.11
CA THR A 210 -4.02 13.11 25.99
C THR A 210 -3.67 12.52 24.63
N ALA A 211 -4.51 11.63 24.08
CA ALA A 211 -4.30 11.07 22.75
C ALA A 211 -4.35 12.16 21.66
N ASN A 212 -5.31 13.10 21.76
CA ASN A 212 -5.46 14.19 20.80
C ASN A 212 -4.29 15.20 20.85
N GLU A 213 -3.82 15.52 22.06
CA GLU A 213 -2.65 16.39 22.31
C GLU A 213 -1.38 15.81 21.69
N ARG A 214 -1.21 14.49 21.72
CA ARG A 214 -0.12 13.78 21.04
C ARG A 214 -0.26 13.69 19.51
N GLY A 215 -1.32 14.28 18.96
CA GLY A 215 -1.58 14.23 17.53
C GLY A 215 -2.16 12.89 17.06
N PHE A 216 -2.52 11.97 17.95
CA PHE A 216 -3.21 10.76 17.53
C PHE A 216 -4.59 11.10 17.00
N ARG A 217 -4.98 10.41 15.93
CA ARG A 217 -6.27 10.55 15.28
C ARG A 217 -6.90 9.19 15.06
N THR A 218 -8.22 9.19 15.00
CA THR A 218 -9.02 8.06 14.55
C THR A 218 -8.66 7.68 13.11
N THR A 219 -9.06 6.49 12.66
CA THR A 219 -8.84 6.03 11.28
C THR A 219 -9.42 6.99 10.23
N ARG A 220 -10.46 7.77 10.59
CA ARG A 220 -11.07 8.81 9.74
C ARG A 220 -10.40 10.19 9.88
N HIS A 221 -9.22 10.28 10.48
CA HIS A 221 -8.50 11.52 10.77
C HIS A 221 -9.24 12.51 11.70
N MET A 222 -10.28 12.05 12.40
CA MET A 222 -11.00 12.85 13.40
C MET A 222 -10.32 12.76 14.77
N LEU A 223 -10.56 13.75 15.62
CA LEU A 223 -10.19 13.73 17.04
C LEU A 223 -10.91 12.59 17.77
N TRP A 224 -10.25 12.07 18.79
CA TRP A 224 -10.80 11.11 19.74
C TRP A 224 -11.80 11.80 20.67
N THR A 225 -12.91 11.12 20.92
CA THR A 225 -13.91 11.46 21.94
C THR A 225 -14.01 10.31 22.95
N ALA A 226 -14.50 10.57 24.16
CA ALA A 226 -14.68 9.51 25.17
C ALA A 226 -15.48 8.29 24.65
N SER A 227 -16.51 8.51 23.82
CA SER A 227 -17.31 7.41 23.25
C SER A 227 -16.56 6.58 22.20
N SER A 228 -15.60 7.19 21.49
CA SER A 228 -14.71 6.46 20.57
C SER A 228 -13.57 5.75 21.30
N VAL A 229 -13.06 6.33 22.38
CA VAL A 229 -12.06 5.70 23.26
C VAL A 229 -12.66 4.47 23.94
N LYS A 230 -13.86 4.60 24.52
CA LYS A 230 -14.57 3.48 25.15
C LYS A 230 -14.66 2.28 24.22
N ARG A 231 -15.14 2.49 23.00
CA ARG A 231 -15.29 1.41 22.00
C ARG A 231 -13.96 0.75 21.64
N ALA A 232 -12.88 1.53 21.57
CA ALA A 232 -11.56 0.99 21.29
C ALA A 232 -11.01 0.18 22.47
N LEU A 233 -11.19 0.64 23.71
CA LEU A 233 -10.78 -0.11 24.91
C LEU A 233 -11.64 -1.36 25.13
N ASP A 234 -12.95 -1.29 24.90
CA ASP A 234 -13.81 -2.49 24.92
C ASP A 234 -13.33 -3.54 23.90
N THR A 235 -12.74 -3.09 22.78
CA THR A 235 -12.11 -4.00 21.79
C THR A 235 -10.77 -4.54 22.31
N PHE A 236 -9.97 -3.72 23.01
CA PHE A 236 -8.73 -4.15 23.66
C PHE A 236 -8.97 -5.27 24.68
N ASP A 237 -9.94 -5.07 25.57
CA ASP A 237 -10.28 -6.04 26.62
C ASP A 237 -10.73 -7.38 26.02
N GLN A 238 -11.45 -7.35 24.88
CA GLN A 238 -11.82 -8.57 24.15
C GLN A 238 -10.62 -9.30 23.54
N ILE A 239 -9.60 -8.57 23.08
CA ILE A 239 -8.36 -9.14 22.53
C ILE A 239 -7.54 -9.80 23.64
N GLU A 240 -7.42 -9.16 24.81
CA GLU A 240 -6.72 -9.76 25.97
C GLU A 240 -7.39 -11.05 26.43
N VAL A 241 -8.73 -11.09 26.46
CA VAL A 241 -9.46 -12.32 26.81
C VAL A 241 -9.27 -13.43 25.77
N GLU A 242 -9.30 -13.11 24.46
CA GLU A 242 -9.05 -14.10 23.40
C GLU A 242 -7.62 -14.66 23.47
N THR A 243 -6.61 -13.81 23.72
CA THR A 243 -5.20 -14.23 23.78
C THR A 243 -4.88 -15.06 25.03
N ALA A 244 -5.39 -14.69 26.20
CA ALA A 244 -5.24 -15.47 27.42
C ALA A 244 -5.89 -16.87 27.32
N SER A 245 -7.03 -16.99 26.62
CA SER A 245 -7.69 -18.29 26.42
C SER A 245 -6.97 -19.22 25.44
N SER A 246 -6.13 -18.69 24.53
CA SER A 246 -5.37 -19.51 23.57
C SER A 246 -4.05 -20.05 24.12
N GLU A 247 -3.58 -19.53 25.26
CA GLU A 247 -2.34 -19.98 25.91
C GLU A 247 -2.58 -21.09 26.96
N GLU A 248 -3.84 -21.40 27.31
CA GLU A 248 -4.20 -22.48 28.25
C GLU A 248 -4.46 -23.84 27.56
N ASP A 249 -4.47 -23.89 26.21
CA ASP A 249 -4.78 -25.08 25.40
C ASP A 249 -3.55 -25.71 24.68
N ASP A 250 -2.34 -25.19 24.92
CA ASP A 250 -1.04 -25.74 24.44
C ASP A 250 -0.21 -26.36 25.58
#